data_AF-A0A076JR21-F1
#
_entry.id   AF-A0A076JR21-F1
#
_cell.length_a   1.000
_cell.length_b   1.000
_cell.length_c   1.000
_cell.angle_alpha   90.00
_cell.angle_beta   90.00
_cell.angle_gamma   90.00
#
_symmetry.space_group_name_H-M   'P 1'
#
loop_
_entity.id
_entity.type
_entity.pdbx_description
1 polymer ?
#
loop_
_entity_poly.entity_id
_entity_poly.type
_entity_poly.pdbx_seq_one_letter_code
_entity_poly.pdbx_strand_id
1 'polypeptide(L)'
;VQTVNKIGQVKVNNSGIRTSVYDKAGKNAAKYGNRTFTITKQRTVGNNTYVLLTNHNQNTPIGWYKIKDVNIKNYGTENRVTNQYRVNSKNQGLYSIPWGTTQQQLEQANSLAQRTFKATKSVTIDGVKYLYGSVNNKLGWIAEKDL
;
A
#
# COMPACT_ATOMS: atom_id res chain seq x y z
N VAL A 1 -3.58 -14.87 -17.38
CA VAL A 1 -3.44 -13.82 -16.33
C VAL A 1 -2.07 -13.98 -15.71
N GLN A 2 -1.33 -12.90 -15.48
CA GLN A 2 0.03 -12.95 -14.94
C GLN A 2 0.00 -12.63 -13.45
N THR A 3 0.67 -13.44 -12.62
CA THR A 3 0.93 -13.11 -11.21
C THR A 3 2.03 -12.06 -11.13
N VAL A 4 1.84 -11.05 -10.31
CA VAL A 4 2.81 -9.96 -10.09
C VAL A 4 2.88 -9.65 -8.61
N ASN A 5 4.00 -9.06 -8.16
CA ASN A 5 4.14 -8.53 -6.81
C ASN A 5 4.41 -7.03 -6.92
N LYS A 6 3.35 -6.24 -6.87
CA LYS A 6 3.41 -4.78 -6.99
C LYS A 6 2.52 -4.13 -5.95
N ILE A 7 2.65 -2.81 -5.79
CA ILE A 7 1.77 -2.00 -4.96
C ILE A 7 1.28 -0.82 -5.76
N GLY A 8 0.04 -0.41 -5.52
CA GLY A 8 -0.63 0.59 -6.31
C GLY A 8 -1.47 1.54 -5.48
N GLN A 9 -1.33 2.83 -5.74
CA GLN A 9 -2.21 3.87 -5.22
C GLN A 9 -3.23 4.25 -6.29
N VAL A 10 -4.51 4.07 -6.01
CA VAL A 10 -5.59 4.37 -6.96
C VAL A 10 -5.72 5.89 -7.09
N LYS A 11 -5.76 6.38 -8.33
CA LYS A 11 -5.98 7.80 -8.63
C LYS A 11 -7.41 8.20 -8.20
N VAL A 12 -7.56 9.42 -7.69
CA VAL A 12 -8.88 9.97 -7.30
C VAL A 12 -9.84 9.91 -8.49
N ASN A 13 -9.39 10.39 -9.65
CA ASN A 13 -10.09 10.25 -10.91
C ASN A 13 -9.67 8.92 -11.56
N ASN A 14 -10.59 7.96 -11.60
CA ASN A 14 -10.37 6.64 -12.18
C ASN A 14 -11.60 6.19 -13.00
N SER A 15 -11.42 5.22 -13.88
CA SER A 15 -12.47 4.69 -14.76
C SER A 15 -13.35 3.62 -14.10
N GLY A 16 -13.35 3.55 -12.77
CA GLY A 16 -14.14 2.63 -11.97
C GLY A 16 -13.52 1.24 -11.81
N ILE A 17 -14.05 0.53 -10.83
CA ILE A 17 -13.68 -0.84 -10.45
C ILE A 17 -14.46 -1.86 -11.28
N ARG A 18 -13.81 -2.95 -11.68
CA ARG A 18 -14.41 -4.03 -12.47
C ARG A 18 -14.34 -5.36 -11.73
N THR A 19 -15.39 -6.15 -11.82
CA THR A 19 -15.38 -7.53 -11.29
C THR A 19 -14.60 -8.43 -12.24
N SER A 20 -14.69 -8.16 -13.56
CA SER A 20 -13.97 -8.86 -14.61
C SER A 20 -13.28 -7.88 -15.56
N VAL A 21 -12.13 -8.26 -16.12
CA VAL A 21 -11.44 -7.46 -17.16
C VAL A 21 -12.24 -7.30 -18.45
N TYR A 22 -13.32 -8.08 -18.60
CA TYR A 22 -14.23 -8.04 -19.74
C TYR A 22 -15.44 -7.11 -19.52
N ASP A 23 -15.59 -6.54 -18.32
CA ASP A 23 -16.66 -5.59 -18.02
C ASP A 23 -16.52 -4.35 -18.91
N LYS A 24 -17.58 -4.02 -19.65
CA LYS A 24 -17.60 -2.87 -20.58
C LYS A 24 -17.27 -1.54 -19.87
N ALA A 25 -17.76 -1.38 -18.64
CA ALA A 25 -17.55 -0.19 -17.81
C ALA A 25 -17.22 -0.58 -16.36
N GLY A 26 -16.45 0.27 -15.68
CA GLY A 26 -16.21 0.13 -14.24
C GLY A 26 -17.35 0.73 -13.43
N LYS A 27 -17.61 0.17 -12.24
CA LYS A 27 -18.52 0.74 -11.24
C LYS A 27 -17.84 1.86 -10.45
N ASN A 28 -18.64 2.72 -9.82
CA ASN A 28 -18.12 3.79 -8.97
C ASN A 28 -17.14 3.24 -7.92
N ALA A 29 -15.95 3.85 -7.88
CA ALA A 29 -14.84 3.43 -7.05
C ALA A 29 -14.23 4.59 -6.25
N ALA A 30 -14.98 5.68 -6.04
CA ALA A 30 -14.47 6.89 -5.39
C ALA A 30 -13.92 6.58 -3.97
N LYS A 31 -14.54 5.65 -3.24
CA LYS A 31 -14.08 5.22 -1.89
C LYS A 31 -12.66 4.63 -1.86
N TYR A 32 -12.17 4.15 -3.00
CA TYR A 32 -10.83 3.59 -3.14
C TYR A 32 -9.81 4.60 -3.68
N GLY A 33 -10.26 5.77 -4.14
CA GLY A 33 -9.38 6.84 -4.59
C GLY A 33 -8.45 7.32 -3.47
N ASN A 34 -7.20 7.64 -3.83
CA ASN A 34 -6.16 8.04 -2.91
C ASN A 34 -5.90 7.02 -1.79
N ARG A 35 -6.01 5.73 -2.10
CA ARG A 35 -5.62 4.63 -1.21
C ARG A 35 -4.68 3.68 -1.92
N THR A 36 -3.77 3.09 -1.13
CA THR A 36 -2.76 2.14 -1.56
C THR A 36 -3.20 0.70 -1.28
N PHE A 37 -2.96 -0.19 -2.24
CA PHE A 37 -3.30 -1.62 -2.18
C PHE A 37 -2.19 -2.47 -2.80
N THR A 38 -2.13 -3.75 -2.45
CA THR A 38 -1.26 -4.69 -3.16
C THR A 38 -1.87 -5.05 -4.51
N ILE A 39 -1.02 -5.36 -5.48
CA ILE A 39 -1.39 -5.82 -6.80
C ILE A 39 -0.79 -7.20 -6.99
N THR A 40 -1.66 -8.19 -7.14
CA THR A 40 -1.28 -9.62 -7.18
C THR A 40 -1.38 -10.20 -8.58
N LYS A 41 -2.17 -9.59 -9.46
CA LYS A 41 -2.36 -10.05 -10.84
C LYS A 41 -2.42 -8.89 -11.84
N GLN A 42 -1.95 -9.15 -13.05
CA GLN A 42 -2.05 -8.28 -14.21
C GLN A 42 -2.64 -9.06 -15.40
N ARG A 43 -3.43 -8.38 -16.24
CA ARG A 43 -3.98 -8.97 -17.46
C ARG A 43 -4.16 -7.94 -18.56
N THR A 44 -3.74 -8.28 -19.76
CA THR A 44 -4.01 -7.50 -20.97
C THR A 44 -5.16 -8.12 -21.75
N VAL A 45 -6.11 -7.30 -22.19
CA VAL A 45 -7.24 -7.67 -23.06
C VAL A 45 -7.37 -6.60 -24.14
N GLY A 46 -7.12 -6.99 -25.40
CA GLY A 46 -6.95 -6.04 -26.49
C GLY A 46 -5.86 -5.02 -26.14
N ASN A 47 -6.19 -3.72 -26.28
CA ASN A 47 -5.25 -2.62 -26.01
C ASN A 47 -5.26 -2.14 -24.55
N ASN A 48 -5.99 -2.81 -23.64
CA ASN A 48 -6.09 -2.40 -22.25
C ASN A 48 -5.34 -3.38 -21.33
N THR A 49 -4.53 -2.85 -20.43
CA THR A 49 -3.93 -3.61 -19.32
C THR A 49 -4.67 -3.29 -18.02
N TYR A 50 -4.98 -4.34 -17.27
CA TYR A 50 -5.68 -4.29 -15.99
C TYR A 50 -4.83 -4.90 -14.87
N VAL A 51 -5.03 -4.40 -13.66
CA VAL A 51 -4.40 -4.89 -12.44
C VAL A 51 -5.45 -5.25 -11.39
N LEU A 52 -5.25 -6.36 -10.69
CA LEU A 52 -6.12 -6.81 -9.60
C LEU A 52 -5.58 -6.26 -8.29
N LEU A 53 -6.30 -5.29 -7.71
CA LEU A 53 -5.96 -4.77 -6.39
C LEU A 53 -6.52 -5.68 -5.30
N THR A 54 -5.76 -5.82 -4.22
CA THR A 54 -6.04 -6.72 -3.10
C THR A 54 -5.84 -5.96 -1.79
N ASN A 55 -6.71 -6.18 -0.81
CA ASN A 55 -6.51 -5.65 0.53
C ASN A 55 -5.27 -6.30 1.16
N HIS A 56 -4.26 -5.48 1.46
CA HIS A 56 -2.94 -5.92 1.93
C HIS A 56 -3.02 -6.90 3.12
N ASN A 57 -3.89 -6.64 4.10
CA ASN A 57 -3.97 -7.42 5.33
C ASN A 57 -4.89 -8.66 5.23
N GLN A 58 -5.64 -8.82 4.14
CA GLN A 58 -6.73 -9.81 4.06
C GLN A 58 -6.63 -10.74 2.85
N ASN A 59 -5.67 -10.51 1.94
CA ASN A 59 -5.56 -11.22 0.65
C ASN A 59 -6.87 -11.27 -0.16
N THR A 60 -7.83 -10.40 0.17
CA THR A 60 -9.14 -10.33 -0.47
C THR A 60 -9.05 -9.39 -1.66
N PRO A 61 -9.29 -9.87 -2.90
CA PRO A 61 -9.31 -9.00 -4.07
C PRO A 61 -10.45 -7.99 -3.94
N ILE A 62 -10.16 -6.72 -4.20
CA ILE A 62 -11.20 -5.69 -4.23
C ILE A 62 -11.78 -5.53 -5.64
N GLY A 63 -10.98 -5.78 -6.68
CA GLY A 63 -11.41 -5.74 -8.08
C GLY A 63 -10.32 -5.30 -9.04
N TRP A 64 -10.65 -5.34 -10.34
CA TRP A 64 -9.76 -4.96 -11.45
C TRP A 64 -9.87 -3.47 -11.77
N TYR A 65 -8.73 -2.85 -12.01
CA TYR A 65 -8.64 -1.47 -12.48
C TYR A 65 -7.79 -1.41 -13.74
N LYS A 66 -8.04 -0.40 -14.59
CA LYS A 66 -7.12 -0.11 -15.69
C LYS A 66 -5.79 0.34 -15.10
N ILE A 67 -4.68 -0.13 -15.67
CA ILE A 67 -3.34 0.17 -15.16
C ILE A 67 -3.08 1.68 -15.07
N LYS A 68 -3.62 2.46 -16.03
CA LYS A 68 -3.49 3.92 -16.09
C LYS A 68 -4.17 4.67 -14.93
N ASP A 69 -5.10 4.02 -14.23
CA ASP A 69 -5.84 4.58 -13.10
C ASP A 69 -5.13 4.34 -11.75
N VAL A 70 -3.96 3.71 -11.78
CA VAL A 70 -3.20 3.33 -10.59
C VAL A 70 -1.77 3.82 -10.74
N ASN A 71 -1.25 4.51 -9.73
CA ASN A 71 0.18 4.79 -9.63
C ASN A 71 0.84 3.53 -9.06
N ILE A 72 1.70 2.89 -9.85
CA ILE A 72 2.24 1.57 -9.52
C ILE A 72 3.71 1.67 -9.15
N LYS A 73 4.09 0.93 -8.11
CA LYS A 73 5.46 0.74 -7.66
C LYS A 73 5.79 -0.74 -7.51
N ASN A 74 7.08 -1.05 -7.54
CA ASN A 74 7.57 -2.39 -7.22
C ASN A 74 7.37 -2.68 -5.73
N TYR A 75 6.89 -3.88 -5.40
CA TYR A 75 6.79 -4.36 -4.02
C TYR A 75 7.88 -5.40 -3.80
N GLY A 76 8.81 -5.11 -2.90
CA GLY A 76 9.90 -6.02 -2.56
C GLY A 76 9.44 -7.23 -1.74
N THR A 77 10.38 -8.13 -1.45
CA THR A 77 10.15 -9.24 -0.54
C THR A 77 10.08 -8.73 0.91
N GLU A 78 9.12 -9.25 1.68
CA GLU A 78 9.06 -8.99 3.12
C GLU A 78 10.12 -9.80 3.85
N ASN A 79 10.91 -9.15 4.71
CA ASN A 79 11.94 -9.79 5.51
C ASN A 79 11.67 -9.59 7.00
N ARG A 80 11.90 -10.62 7.81
CA ARG A 80 11.85 -10.52 9.28
C ARG A 80 13.03 -9.65 9.78
N VAL A 81 12.75 -8.79 10.74
CA VAL A 81 13.74 -7.96 11.44
C VAL A 81 13.42 -7.93 12.94
N THR A 82 14.35 -7.50 13.79
CA THR A 82 14.15 -7.45 15.25
C THR A 82 14.67 -6.16 15.92
N ASN A 83 15.08 -5.19 15.11
CA ASN A 83 15.67 -3.94 15.58
C ASN A 83 14.63 -3.02 16.24
N GLN A 84 15.08 -2.23 17.21
CA GLN A 84 14.31 -1.13 17.78
C GLN A 84 14.89 0.19 17.30
N TYR A 85 14.01 1.15 17.06
CA TYR A 85 14.35 2.48 16.57
C TYR A 85 13.67 3.54 17.41
N ARG A 86 14.14 4.78 17.32
CA ARG A 86 13.48 5.93 17.96
C ARG A 86 12.85 6.78 16.87
N VAL A 87 11.52 6.86 16.87
CA VAL A 87 10.80 7.63 15.85
C VAL A 87 11.28 9.09 15.87
N ASN A 88 11.74 9.60 14.73
CA ASN A 88 12.28 10.94 14.67
C ASN A 88 11.18 12.01 14.66
N SER A 89 11.53 13.27 14.91
CA SER A 89 10.56 14.36 15.04
C SER A 89 9.89 14.78 13.72
N LYS A 90 10.45 14.37 12.57
CA LYS A 90 9.94 14.69 11.22
C LYS A 90 9.19 13.51 10.59
N ASN A 91 8.86 12.49 11.37
CA ASN A 91 8.12 11.32 10.92
C ASN A 91 6.76 11.70 10.31
N GLN A 92 6.21 10.85 9.45
CA GLN A 92 4.92 11.11 8.78
C GLN A 92 3.74 10.39 9.44
N GLY A 93 3.93 9.75 10.59
CA GLY A 93 2.93 8.94 11.28
C GLY A 93 3.04 7.44 10.98
N LEU A 94 2.07 6.69 11.50
CA LEU A 94 1.98 5.23 11.37
C LEU A 94 0.91 4.90 10.33
N TYR A 95 1.19 3.96 9.43
CA TYR A 95 0.26 3.59 8.35
C TYR A 95 -0.11 2.10 8.38
N SER A 96 -1.30 1.79 7.85
CA SER A 96 -1.80 0.40 7.76
C SER A 96 -1.17 -0.45 6.65
N ILE A 97 -0.42 0.19 5.73
CA ILE A 97 0.24 -0.41 4.56
C ILE A 97 1.54 0.39 4.28
N PRO A 98 2.64 -0.21 3.80
CA PRO A 98 3.79 0.56 3.34
C PRO A 98 3.36 1.45 2.16
N TRP A 99 3.96 2.63 2.06
CA TRP A 99 3.55 3.64 1.06
C TRP A 99 2.04 3.98 1.13
N GLY A 100 1.46 3.91 2.34
CA GLY A 100 0.08 4.32 2.61
C GLY A 100 -0.12 5.82 2.49
N THR A 101 -1.37 6.22 2.28
CA THR A 101 -1.78 7.63 2.22
C THR A 101 -2.37 8.09 3.56
N THR A 102 -2.67 9.37 3.69
CA THR A 102 -3.38 9.90 4.88
C THR A 102 -4.71 9.21 5.14
N GLN A 103 -5.37 8.67 4.11
CA GLN A 103 -6.60 7.86 4.23
C GLN A 103 -6.38 6.48 4.90
N GLN A 104 -5.12 6.14 5.17
CA GLN A 104 -4.66 4.88 5.73
C GLN A 104 -3.71 5.10 6.93
N GLN A 105 -3.64 6.34 7.43
CA GLN A 105 -2.89 6.70 8.64
C GLN A 105 -3.64 6.20 9.89
N LEU A 106 -2.90 5.51 10.75
CA LEU A 106 -3.36 4.93 12.01
C LEU A 106 -3.01 5.81 13.22
N GLU A 107 -1.90 6.54 13.12
CA GLU A 107 -1.42 7.50 14.13
C GLU A 107 -0.79 8.72 13.48
N GLN A 108 -1.01 9.87 14.12
CA GLN A 108 -0.43 11.15 13.71
C GLN A 108 1.05 11.24 14.11
N ALA A 109 1.83 12.02 13.37
CA ALA A 109 3.27 12.09 13.58
C ALA A 109 3.69 12.56 14.99
N ASN A 110 2.93 13.51 15.54
CA ASN A 110 3.18 14.10 16.85
C ASN A 110 2.98 13.11 18.01
N SER A 111 2.08 12.12 17.87
CA SER A 111 1.85 11.10 18.91
C SER A 111 3.00 10.09 19.00
N LEU A 112 3.81 9.98 17.93
CA LEU A 112 4.88 8.99 17.80
C LEU A 112 6.27 9.56 18.07
N ALA A 113 6.48 10.86 17.91
CA ALA A 113 7.81 11.46 17.99
C ALA A 113 8.54 11.07 19.28
N GLN A 114 9.81 10.71 19.15
CA GLN A 114 10.70 10.28 20.23
C GLN A 114 10.32 8.97 20.94
N ARG A 115 9.25 8.29 20.53
CA ARG A 115 8.85 6.97 21.05
C ARG A 115 9.70 5.86 20.44
N THR A 116 9.82 4.76 21.16
CA THR A 116 10.46 3.55 20.66
C THR A 116 9.53 2.78 19.73
N PHE A 117 10.00 2.50 18.51
CA PHE A 117 9.35 1.63 17.54
C PHE A 117 10.08 0.28 17.49
N LYS A 118 9.35 -0.81 17.72
CA LYS A 118 9.88 -2.19 17.71
C LYS A 118 9.54 -2.86 16.38
N ALA A 119 10.50 -2.91 15.46
CA ALA A 119 10.28 -3.48 14.14
C ALA A 119 10.29 -5.01 14.15
N THR A 120 9.43 -5.61 13.34
CA THR A 120 9.31 -7.08 13.18
C THR A 120 9.39 -7.52 11.72
N LYS A 121 9.03 -6.65 10.77
CA LYS A 121 9.18 -6.91 9.33
C LYS A 121 9.69 -5.67 8.60
N SER A 122 10.29 -5.86 7.43
CA SER A 122 10.67 -4.79 6.52
C SER A 122 10.34 -5.15 5.07
N VAL A 123 10.09 -4.14 4.24
CA VAL A 123 9.89 -4.27 2.80
C VAL A 123 10.43 -3.03 2.09
N THR A 124 10.92 -3.21 0.87
CA THR A 124 11.34 -2.10 0.02
C THR A 124 10.29 -1.83 -1.05
N ILE A 125 9.78 -0.60 -1.08
CA ILE A 125 8.86 -0.11 -2.12
C ILE A 125 9.63 0.87 -3.00
N ASP A 126 9.95 0.44 -4.22
CA ASP A 126 10.63 1.27 -5.22
C ASP A 126 11.88 1.97 -4.68
N GLY A 127 12.76 1.20 -4.03
CA GLY A 127 13.99 1.68 -3.41
C GLY A 127 13.84 2.28 -2.00
N VAL A 128 12.63 2.56 -1.53
CA VAL A 128 12.39 3.10 -0.18
C VAL A 128 12.05 1.97 0.78
N LYS A 129 12.82 1.83 1.86
CA LYS A 129 12.58 0.83 2.91
C LYS A 129 11.52 1.29 3.89
N TYR A 130 10.58 0.39 4.20
CA TYR A 130 9.54 0.53 5.19
C TYR A 130 9.66 -0.58 6.23
N LEU A 131 9.39 -0.27 7.49
CA LEU A 131 9.39 -1.22 8.60
C LEU A 131 8.00 -1.33 9.20
N TYR A 132 7.55 -2.56 9.41
CA TYR A 132 6.35 -2.90 10.17
C TYR A 132 6.74 -3.24 11.60
N GLY A 133 5.99 -2.75 12.57
CA GLY A 133 6.31 -2.93 13.98
C GLY A 133 5.28 -2.31 14.90
N SER A 134 5.62 -2.26 16.18
CA SER A 134 4.78 -1.64 17.21
C SER A 134 5.37 -0.35 17.77
N VAL A 135 4.51 0.63 18.00
CA VAL A 135 4.80 1.87 18.74
C VAL A 135 3.53 2.28 19.46
N ASN A 136 3.64 2.66 20.75
CA ASN A 136 2.49 3.07 21.56
C ASN A 136 1.32 2.07 21.51
N ASN A 137 1.62 0.77 21.62
CA ASN A 137 0.66 -0.34 21.53
C ASN A 137 -0.12 -0.45 20.20
N LYS A 138 0.30 0.25 19.14
CA LYS A 138 -0.28 0.15 17.80
C LYS A 138 0.68 -0.48 16.83
N LEU A 139 0.13 -1.24 15.88
CA LEU A 139 0.87 -1.91 14.82
C LEU A 139 0.72 -1.17 13.50
N GLY A 140 1.81 -1.02 12.75
CA GLY A 140 1.77 -0.43 11.42
C GLY A 140 3.15 -0.23 10.81
N TRP A 141 3.15 0.47 9.68
CA TRP A 141 4.33 0.74 8.86
C TRP A 141 4.82 2.18 9.03
N ILE A 142 6.15 2.33 9.15
CA ILE A 142 6.88 3.59 9.14
C ILE A 142 8.00 3.49 8.10
N ALA A 143 8.30 4.56 7.36
CA ALA A 143 9.45 4.58 6.46
C ALA A 143 10.75 4.60 7.27
N GLU A 144 11.81 3.91 6.85
CA GLU A 144 13.07 3.84 7.60
C GLU A 144 13.68 5.23 7.87
N LYS A 145 13.54 6.17 6.92
CA LYS A 145 13.99 7.56 7.05
C LYS A 145 13.28 8.36 8.17
N ASP A 146 12.15 7.85 8.67
CA ASP A 146 11.32 8.47 9.72
C ASP A 146 11.62 7.89 11.12
N LEU A 147 12.55 6.94 11.19
CA LEU A 147 13.00 6.25 12.40
C LEU A 147 14.41 6.68 12.84
#